data_AF-A0A6G1VH20-F1
#
_entry.id   AF-A0A6G1VH20-F1
#
_cell.length_a   1.000
_cell.length_b   1.000
_cell.length_c   1.000
_cell.angle_alpha   90.00
_cell.angle_beta   90.00
_cell.angle_gamma   90.00
#
_symmetry.space_group_name_H-M   'P 1'
#
loop_
_entity.id
_entity.type
_entity.pdbx_description
1 polymer ?
#
loop_
_entity_poly.entity_id
_entity_poly.type
_entity_poly.pdbx_seq_one_letter_code
_entity_poly.pdbx_strand_id
1 'polypeptide(L)'
;MKLVILDYENSQVRIINNCPTNWNSENIEDLEDYMFDGEHLNLNPDMCYYMLGNGIEVVNETYTPKSKNMPSKVDFSSRKEKLHEEMLQCIKKIMLSASQTILDLTQNENGEDTSYSAYIIRSLDVCEDVEEVEVMQIKLENDTLWYMAKGKEIVDEDWQNLSDDVISGNLDMLYDAVYAKIEEEMKK
;
A
#
# COMPACT_ATOMS: atom_id res chain seq x y z
N MET A 1 17.48 -21.75 -21.82
CA MET A 1 16.01 -21.87 -21.74
C MET A 1 15.37 -20.80 -22.61
N LYS A 2 14.16 -21.00 -23.12
CA LYS A 2 13.35 -19.92 -23.74
C LYS A 2 12.22 -19.58 -22.77
N LEU A 3 11.97 -18.29 -22.53
CA LEU A 3 10.83 -17.82 -21.75
C LEU A 3 9.85 -17.14 -22.71
N VAL A 4 8.56 -17.42 -22.54
CA VAL A 4 7.49 -16.85 -23.35
C VAL A 4 6.55 -16.11 -22.41
N ILE A 5 6.39 -14.81 -22.64
CA ILE A 5 5.56 -13.94 -21.82
C ILE A 5 4.40 -13.42 -22.68
N LEU A 6 3.18 -13.52 -22.15
CA LEU A 6 2.02 -12.82 -22.68
C LEU A 6 1.99 -11.43 -22.05
N ASP A 7 2.33 -10.42 -22.84
CA ASP A 7 2.34 -9.02 -22.42
C ASP A 7 1.00 -8.39 -22.81
N TYR A 8 0.06 -8.44 -21.86
CA TYR A 8 -1.30 -7.93 -22.06
C TYR A 8 -1.33 -6.40 -22.22
N GLU A 9 -0.42 -5.68 -21.55
CA GLU A 9 -0.34 -4.21 -21.62
C GLU A 9 0.00 -3.74 -23.04
N ASN A 10 0.93 -4.44 -23.70
CA ASN A 10 1.40 -4.06 -25.03
C ASN A 10 0.77 -4.91 -26.16
N SER A 11 -0.11 -5.87 -25.83
CA SER A 11 -0.68 -6.83 -26.78
C SER A 11 0.41 -7.61 -27.56
N GLN A 12 1.45 -8.05 -26.85
CA GLN A 12 2.62 -8.71 -27.43
C GLN A 12 2.82 -10.13 -26.87
N VAL A 13 3.37 -11.01 -27.71
CA VAL A 13 3.99 -12.27 -27.28
C VAL A 13 5.50 -12.06 -27.32
N ARG A 14 6.13 -12.04 -26.14
CA ARG A 14 7.57 -11.79 -26.00
C ARG A 14 8.29 -13.12 -25.81
N ILE A 15 9.15 -13.47 -26.76
CA ILE A 15 9.99 -14.69 -26.73
C ILE A 15 11.40 -14.28 -26.34
N ILE A 16 11.80 -14.59 -25.12
CA ILE A 16 13.12 -14.27 -24.59
C ILE A 16 14.02 -15.49 -24.70
N ASN A 17 15.05 -15.38 -25.54
CA ASN A 17 16.04 -16.42 -25.78
C ASN A 17 17.23 -16.32 -24.81
N ASN A 18 17.99 -17.40 -24.64
CA ASN A 18 19.19 -17.48 -23.80
C ASN A 18 18.97 -17.22 -22.30
N CYS A 19 17.77 -17.50 -21.79
CA CYS A 19 17.51 -17.41 -20.35
C CYS A 19 18.32 -18.47 -19.57
N PRO A 20 18.81 -18.13 -18.36
CA PRO A 20 19.46 -19.07 -17.46
C PRO A 20 18.48 -20.17 -17.06
N THR A 21 19.02 -21.36 -16.73
CA THR A 21 18.22 -22.51 -16.30
C THR A 21 17.81 -22.43 -14.82
N ASN A 22 18.54 -21.64 -14.02
CA ASN A 22 18.24 -21.39 -12.62
C ASN A 22 18.07 -19.88 -12.42
N TRP A 23 16.84 -19.47 -12.12
CA TRP A 23 16.55 -18.10 -11.69
C TRP A 23 16.66 -18.05 -10.17
N ASN A 24 17.60 -17.26 -9.63
CA ASN A 24 17.64 -17.02 -8.19
C ASN A 24 16.43 -16.14 -7.82
N SER A 25 15.68 -16.57 -6.80
CA SER A 25 14.46 -15.94 -6.27
C SER A 25 14.59 -14.46 -5.90
N GLU A 26 15.82 -13.96 -5.71
CA GLU A 26 16.07 -12.55 -5.39
C GLU A 26 15.82 -11.56 -6.55
N ASN A 27 15.63 -12.05 -7.79
CA ASN A 27 15.50 -11.17 -8.96
C ASN A 27 14.12 -11.20 -9.62
N ILE A 28 13.22 -12.08 -9.17
CA ILE A 28 11.91 -12.27 -9.80
C ILE A 28 10.89 -12.52 -8.69
N GLU A 29 10.05 -11.52 -8.46
CA GLU A 29 8.77 -11.70 -7.79
C GLU A 29 7.93 -12.59 -8.72
N ASP A 30 7.79 -13.86 -8.34
CA ASP A 30 6.90 -14.90 -8.90
C ASP A 30 6.98 -15.18 -10.41
N LEU A 31 7.94 -16.04 -10.79
CA LEU A 31 8.02 -16.63 -12.15
C LEU A 31 6.77 -17.43 -12.54
N GLU A 32 6.02 -17.97 -11.57
CA GLU A 32 4.88 -18.84 -11.83
C GLU A 32 3.73 -18.11 -12.54
N ASP A 33 3.59 -16.79 -12.33
CA ASP A 33 2.56 -15.97 -12.99
C ASP A 33 2.89 -15.65 -14.45
N TYR A 34 4.16 -15.77 -14.84
CA TYR A 34 4.65 -15.44 -16.18
C TYR A 34 5.08 -16.65 -17.00
N MET A 35 5.14 -17.84 -16.38
CA MET A 35 5.53 -19.08 -17.04
C MET A 35 4.30 -19.91 -17.43
N PHE A 36 3.86 -19.76 -18.66
CA PHE A 36 3.07 -20.82 -19.28
C PHE A 36 4.01 -21.98 -19.61
N ASP A 37 3.77 -23.14 -19.00
CA ASP A 37 4.46 -24.38 -19.39
C ASP A 37 4.31 -24.57 -20.90
N GLY A 38 5.45 -24.76 -21.57
CA GLY A 38 5.54 -24.83 -23.03
C GLY A 38 4.78 -26.00 -23.64
N GLU A 39 4.23 -26.90 -22.82
CA GLU A 39 3.42 -28.03 -23.28
C GLU A 39 2.11 -27.63 -23.98
N HIS A 40 1.62 -26.38 -23.82
CA HIS A 40 0.33 -25.95 -24.38
C HIS A 40 0.39 -24.77 -25.38
N LEU A 41 1.57 -24.18 -25.61
CA LEU A 41 1.75 -23.11 -26.59
C LEU A 41 2.64 -23.59 -27.75
N ASN A 42 2.06 -23.72 -28.95
CA ASN A 42 2.79 -24.07 -30.16
C ASN A 42 3.60 -22.87 -30.71
N LEU A 43 4.79 -22.66 -30.17
CA LEU A 43 5.71 -21.55 -30.47
C LEU A 43 6.30 -21.55 -31.90
N ASN A 44 5.63 -22.17 -32.88
CA ASN A 44 6.00 -22.06 -34.27
C ASN A 44 5.82 -20.61 -34.74
N PRO A 45 6.86 -19.93 -35.25
CA PRO A 45 6.75 -18.56 -35.76
C PRO A 45 5.78 -18.39 -36.94
N ASP A 46 5.35 -19.48 -37.57
CA ASP A 46 4.32 -19.47 -38.62
C ASP A 46 2.87 -19.58 -38.06
N MET A 47 2.69 -19.62 -36.73
CA MET A 47 1.37 -19.69 -36.08
C MET A 47 0.88 -18.30 -35.64
N CYS A 48 -0.35 -17.94 -36.03
CA CYS A 48 -1.04 -16.74 -35.54
C CYS A 48 -1.83 -17.05 -34.27
N TYR A 49 -1.58 -16.28 -33.21
CA TYR A 49 -2.40 -16.28 -32.00
C TYR A 49 -3.40 -15.13 -32.04
N TYR A 50 -4.65 -15.41 -31.68
CA TYR A 50 -5.70 -14.40 -31.58
C TYR A 50 -6.06 -14.21 -30.11
N MET A 51 -5.65 -13.10 -29.52
CA MET A 51 -6.29 -12.57 -28.31
C MET A 51 -7.48 -11.74 -28.76
N LEU A 52 -8.56 -11.79 -28.00
CA LEU A 52 -9.82 -11.13 -28.33
C LEU A 52 -9.57 -9.61 -28.50
N GLY A 53 -9.46 -9.13 -29.74
CA GLY A 53 -9.63 -7.69 -30.05
C GLY A 53 -8.58 -7.02 -30.93
N ASN A 54 -7.31 -7.44 -31.00
CA ASN A 54 -6.31 -6.80 -31.86
C ASN A 54 -5.21 -7.78 -32.29
N GLY A 55 -4.55 -7.49 -33.42
CA GLY A 55 -3.43 -8.30 -33.90
C GLY A 55 -2.30 -8.30 -32.89
N ILE A 56 -1.81 -9.48 -32.53
CA ILE A 56 -0.69 -9.66 -31.60
C ILE A 56 0.62 -9.51 -32.37
N GLU A 57 1.54 -8.72 -31.85
CA GLU A 57 2.92 -8.66 -32.33
C GLU A 57 3.80 -9.69 -31.58
N VAL A 58 4.59 -10.47 -32.33
CA VAL A 58 5.56 -11.40 -31.74
C VAL A 58 6.93 -10.75 -31.74
N VAL A 59 7.49 -10.54 -30.54
CA VAL A 59 8.79 -9.90 -30.35
C VAL A 59 9.81 -10.92 -29.87
N ASN A 60 10.97 -10.95 -30.54
CA ASN A 60 12.09 -11.81 -30.14
C ASN A 60 13.14 -10.99 -29.41
N GLU A 61 13.44 -11.39 -28.17
CA GLU A 61 14.44 -10.75 -27.31
C GLU A 61 15.54 -11.74 -26.95
N THR A 62 16.70 -11.22 -26.55
CA THR A 62 17.79 -12.01 -25.97
C THR A 62 17.97 -11.58 -24.53
N TYR A 63 17.91 -12.53 -23.61
CA TYR A 63 18.20 -12.29 -22.21
C TYR A 63 19.59 -11.66 -22.07
N THR A 64 19.62 -10.45 -21.53
CA THR A 64 20.84 -9.78 -21.13
C THR A 64 20.86 -9.74 -19.60
N PRO A 65 21.81 -10.43 -18.94
CA PRO A 65 21.88 -10.42 -17.48
C PRO A 65 21.97 -8.98 -16.98
N LYS A 66 21.15 -8.61 -15.98
CA LYS A 66 21.34 -7.34 -15.28
C LYS A 66 22.76 -7.34 -14.68
N SER A 67 23.53 -6.31 -14.96
CA SER A 67 24.90 -6.15 -14.43
C SER A 67 24.89 -6.27 -12.91
N LYS A 68 25.89 -6.95 -12.31
CA LYS A 68 26.08 -7.04 -10.84
C LYS A 68 26.20 -5.68 -10.15
N ASN A 69 26.39 -4.60 -10.91
CA ASN A 69 26.48 -3.23 -10.43
C ASN A 69 25.15 -2.47 -10.49
N MET A 70 24.04 -3.09 -10.91
CA MET A 70 22.73 -2.49 -10.67
C MET A 70 22.45 -2.53 -9.17
N PRO A 71 22.10 -1.40 -8.54
CA PRO A 71 21.63 -1.40 -7.17
C PRO A 71 20.47 -2.40 -7.06
N SER A 72 20.46 -3.19 -5.99
CA SER A 72 19.30 -4.00 -5.62
C SER A 72 18.07 -3.09 -5.67
N LYS A 73 17.00 -3.54 -6.34
CA LYS A 73 15.71 -2.83 -6.35
C LYS A 73 15.35 -2.61 -4.88
N VAL A 74 15.35 -1.35 -4.44
CA VAL A 74 14.89 -1.03 -3.09
C VAL A 74 13.38 -1.17 -3.14
N ASP A 75 12.87 -2.20 -2.48
CA ASP A 75 11.44 -2.35 -2.29
C ASP A 75 10.97 -1.32 -1.26
N PHE A 76 10.43 -0.21 -1.76
CA PHE A 76 9.87 0.86 -0.94
C PHE A 76 8.51 0.50 -0.37
N SER A 77 7.76 -0.43 -0.97
CA SER A 77 6.44 -0.85 -0.51
C SER A 77 6.57 -1.61 0.81
N SER A 78 7.38 -2.67 0.85
CA SER A 78 7.65 -3.43 2.07
C SER A 78 8.23 -2.56 3.19
N ARG A 79 9.06 -1.56 2.84
CA ARG A 79 9.61 -0.61 3.84
C ARG A 79 8.53 0.30 4.41
N LYS A 80 7.59 0.75 3.58
CA LYS A 80 6.50 1.63 4.00
C LYS A 80 5.52 0.90 4.92
N GLU A 81 5.18 -0.35 4.59
CA GLU A 81 4.34 -1.20 5.44
C GLU A 81 4.96 -1.43 6.82
N LYS A 82 6.25 -1.79 6.85
CA LYS A 82 6.96 -1.98 8.12
C LYS A 82 7.01 -0.70 8.97
N LEU A 83 7.28 0.46 8.35
CA LEU A 83 7.29 1.73 9.06
C LEU A 83 5.91 2.07 9.62
N HIS A 84 4.86 1.86 8.83
CA HIS A 84 3.48 2.05 9.28
C HIS A 84 3.17 1.20 10.52
N GLU A 85 3.56 -0.07 10.52
CA GLU A 85 3.34 -0.95 11.67
C GLU A 85 4.16 -0.52 12.90
N GLU A 86 5.41 -0.09 12.72
CA GLU A 86 6.23 0.47 13.81
C GLU A 86 5.57 1.73 14.43
N MET A 87 5.05 2.64 13.60
CA MET A 87 4.35 3.84 14.08
C MET A 87 3.04 3.51 14.79
N LEU A 88 2.25 2.59 14.24
CA LEU A 88 1.01 2.09 14.84
C LEU A 88 1.25 1.54 16.26
N GLN A 89 2.24 0.67 16.40
CA GLN A 89 2.61 0.08 17.70
C GLN A 89 3.13 1.14 18.68
N CYS A 90 3.88 2.13 18.18
CA CYS A 90 4.36 3.24 19.00
C CYS A 90 3.19 4.02 19.63
N ILE A 91 2.19 4.38 18.83
CA ILE A 91 1.04 5.16 19.32
C ILE A 91 0.21 4.39 20.32
N LYS A 92 -0.10 3.11 20.04
CA LYS A 92 -0.81 2.25 20.98
C LYS A 92 -0.09 2.24 22.33
N LYS A 93 1.24 2.06 22.30
CA LYS A 93 2.07 2.06 23.51
C LYS A 93 2.04 3.40 24.26
N ILE A 94 2.11 4.52 23.55
CA ILE A 94 2.09 5.85 24.17
C ILE A 94 0.72 6.13 24.80
N MET A 95 -0.39 5.86 24.09
CA MET A 95 -1.75 5.98 24.63
C MET A 95 -1.94 5.15 25.90
N LEU A 96 -1.53 3.88 25.88
CA LEU A 96 -1.58 2.99 27.05
C LEU A 96 -0.71 3.51 28.21
N SER A 97 0.49 4.02 27.92
CA SER A 97 1.41 4.53 28.94
C SER A 97 0.88 5.81 29.60
N ALA A 98 0.18 6.65 28.83
CA ALA A 98 -0.49 7.84 29.34
C ALA A 98 -1.84 7.53 30.02
N SER A 99 -2.29 6.27 30.03
CA SER A 99 -3.63 5.89 30.49
C SER A 99 -4.77 6.62 29.76
N GLN A 100 -4.51 7.05 28.52
CA GLN A 100 -5.48 7.73 27.67
C GLN A 100 -6.12 6.72 26.71
N THR A 101 -7.40 6.44 26.91
CA THR A 101 -8.16 5.53 26.05
C THR A 101 -8.87 6.26 24.92
N ILE A 102 -9.17 7.55 25.09
CA ILE A 102 -9.79 8.42 24.08
C ILE A 102 -9.04 9.75 24.10
N LEU A 103 -8.65 10.24 22.92
CA LEU A 103 -8.01 11.54 22.74
C LEU A 103 -8.88 12.40 21.83
N ASP A 104 -9.19 13.59 22.30
CA ASP A 104 -9.81 14.63 21.50
C ASP A 104 -8.74 15.49 20.83
N LEU A 105 -8.65 15.39 19.50
CA LEU A 105 -7.68 16.11 18.71
C LEU A 105 -8.13 17.54 18.38
N THR A 106 -9.41 17.88 18.58
CA THR A 106 -10.03 19.15 18.14
C THR A 106 -9.77 20.35 19.04
N GLN A 107 -9.26 20.12 20.26
CA GLN A 107 -9.01 21.19 21.22
C GLN A 107 -7.57 21.15 21.70
N ASN A 108 -6.91 22.30 21.74
CA ASN A 108 -5.66 22.49 22.49
C ASN A 108 -5.95 22.97 23.93
N GLU A 109 -4.93 23.03 24.78
CA GLU A 109 -4.99 23.49 26.17
C GLU A 109 -5.72 24.82 26.38
N ASN A 110 -5.69 25.71 25.39
CA ASN A 110 -6.24 27.07 25.48
C ASN A 110 -7.66 27.17 24.90
N GLY A 111 -8.24 26.08 24.39
CA GLY A 111 -9.53 26.09 23.70
C GLY A 111 -9.51 26.87 22.39
N GLU A 112 -8.33 27.06 21.78
CA GLU A 112 -8.18 27.71 20.49
C GLU A 112 -8.28 26.69 19.34
N ASP A 113 -8.95 27.08 18.25
CA ASP A 113 -9.26 26.28 17.04
C ASP A 113 -8.03 25.82 16.22
N THR A 114 -6.80 26.01 16.71
CA THR A 114 -5.60 25.46 16.06
C THR A 114 -5.21 24.16 16.73
N SER A 115 -6.06 23.16 16.48
CA SER A 115 -5.94 21.82 17.01
C SER A 115 -4.95 20.99 16.18
N TYR A 116 -4.59 19.81 16.67
CA TYR A 116 -3.74 18.87 15.95
C TYR A 116 -4.52 18.26 14.78
N SER A 117 -4.83 19.07 13.77
CA SER A 117 -5.61 18.65 12.61
C SER A 117 -4.85 17.56 11.86
N ALA A 118 -5.33 16.35 12.03
CA ALA A 118 -4.86 15.17 11.34
C ALA A 118 -5.84 14.85 10.22
N TYR A 119 -5.34 14.76 8.99
CA TYR A 119 -6.14 14.34 7.85
C TYR A 119 -5.75 12.93 7.45
N ILE A 120 -6.76 12.12 7.13
CA ILE A 120 -6.57 10.76 6.63
C ILE A 120 -7.40 10.59 5.35
N ILE A 121 -6.96 9.67 4.49
CA ILE A 121 -7.72 9.27 3.30
C ILE A 121 -8.35 7.90 3.58
N ARG A 122 -9.67 7.84 3.59
CA ARG A 122 -10.43 6.61 3.82
C ARG A 122 -11.21 6.16 2.58
N SER A 123 -11.44 4.87 2.47
CA SER A 123 -12.31 4.27 1.47
C SER A 123 -13.77 4.38 1.91
N LEU A 124 -14.67 4.66 0.96
CA LEU A 124 -16.11 4.60 1.16
C LEU A 124 -16.60 3.21 0.74
N ASP A 125 -17.21 2.48 1.67
CA ASP A 125 -17.64 1.05 1.59
C ASP A 125 -18.40 0.63 0.31
N VAL A 126 -18.85 1.56 -0.52
CA VAL A 126 -19.87 1.29 -1.56
C VAL A 126 -19.40 1.62 -2.99
N CYS A 127 -18.34 2.41 -3.21
CA CYS A 127 -18.09 2.97 -4.56
C CYS A 127 -16.65 2.97 -5.08
N GLU A 128 -15.66 2.31 -4.43
CA GLU A 128 -14.22 2.53 -4.75
C GLU A 128 -13.78 4.01 -4.63
N ASP A 129 -14.65 4.85 -4.05
CA ASP A 129 -14.40 6.26 -3.85
C ASP A 129 -13.62 6.46 -2.54
N VAL A 130 -12.70 7.41 -2.55
CA VAL A 130 -11.93 7.82 -1.37
C VAL A 130 -12.28 9.25 -0.99
N GLU A 131 -12.25 9.54 0.30
CA GLU A 131 -12.38 10.90 0.81
C GLU A 131 -11.28 11.25 1.80
N GLU A 132 -10.91 12.53 1.82
CA GLU A 132 -10.04 13.11 2.84
C GLU A 132 -10.92 13.64 3.98
N VAL A 133 -10.62 13.23 5.20
CA VAL A 133 -11.39 13.58 6.40
C VAL A 133 -10.48 14.08 7.51
N GLU A 134 -10.94 15.04 8.29
CA GLU A 134 -10.25 15.54 9.48
C GLU A 134 -10.58 14.63 10.67
N VAL A 135 -9.58 13.96 11.23
CA VAL A 135 -9.74 13.12 12.41
C VAL A 135 -9.94 14.02 13.62
N MET A 136 -11.11 13.91 14.24
CA MET A 136 -11.49 14.68 15.41
C MET A 136 -11.09 13.97 16.70
N GLN A 137 -11.28 12.66 16.76
CA GLN A 137 -11.02 11.87 17.95
C GLN A 137 -10.42 10.52 17.60
N ILE A 138 -9.55 10.02 18.46
CA ILE A 138 -9.00 8.67 18.38
C ILE A 138 -9.26 7.91 19.68
N LYS A 139 -9.58 6.63 19.58
CA LYS A 139 -9.84 5.74 20.71
C LYS A 139 -9.02 4.47 20.58
N LEU A 140 -8.38 4.05 21.65
CA LEU A 140 -7.74 2.73 21.75
C LEU A 140 -8.60 1.82 22.60
N GLU A 141 -9.15 0.77 21.98
CA GLU A 141 -10.01 -0.21 22.64
C GLU A 141 -9.68 -1.62 22.16
N ASN A 142 -9.40 -2.54 23.09
CA ASN A 142 -9.06 -3.94 22.80
C ASN A 142 -7.91 -4.11 21.79
N ASP A 143 -6.87 -3.28 21.89
CA ASP A 143 -5.75 -3.20 20.93
C ASP A 143 -6.11 -2.69 19.52
N THR A 144 -7.35 -2.24 19.31
CA THR A 144 -7.79 -1.62 18.05
C THR A 144 -7.84 -0.10 18.18
N LEU A 145 -7.32 0.61 17.17
CA LEU A 145 -7.49 2.05 17.05
C LEU A 145 -8.75 2.36 16.26
N TRP A 146 -9.62 3.15 16.88
CA TRP A 146 -10.84 3.67 16.32
C TRP A 146 -10.72 5.16 16.14
N TYR A 147 -11.42 5.72 15.16
CA TYR A 147 -11.44 7.16 14.94
C TYR A 147 -12.86 7.67 14.68
N MET A 148 -13.06 8.96 14.91
CA MET A 148 -14.20 9.71 14.38
C MET A 148 -13.64 10.90 13.61
N ALA A 149 -14.18 11.13 12.43
CA ALA A 149 -13.72 12.19 11.55
C ALA A 149 -14.86 13.05 11.02
N LYS A 150 -14.45 14.19 10.48
CA LYS A 150 -15.29 15.13 9.76
C LYS A 150 -14.86 15.15 8.30
N GLY A 151 -15.72 14.62 7.44
CA GLY A 151 -15.60 14.78 6.01
C GLY A 151 -16.15 16.12 5.53
N LYS A 152 -16.27 16.26 4.22
CA LYS A 152 -16.72 17.50 3.58
C LYS A 152 -18.17 17.84 3.89
N GLU A 153 -19.04 16.84 3.98
CA GLU A 153 -20.48 17.02 4.15
C GLU A 153 -21.03 16.41 5.44
N ILE A 154 -20.34 15.43 6.01
CA ILE A 154 -20.82 14.60 7.13
C ILE A 154 -19.74 14.52 8.21
N VAL A 155 -20.18 14.52 9.47
CA VAL A 155 -19.37 14.12 10.62
C VAL A 155 -19.79 12.71 10.99
N ASP A 156 -18.83 11.84 11.28
CA ASP A 156 -19.12 10.45 11.64
C ASP A 156 -20.04 10.38 12.87
N GLU A 157 -21.08 9.55 12.77
CA GLU A 157 -22.02 9.29 13.88
C GLU A 157 -21.55 8.12 14.76
N ASP A 158 -20.69 7.25 14.22
CA ASP A 158 -20.16 6.05 14.86
C ASP A 158 -18.63 5.96 14.72
N TRP A 159 -18.00 5.19 15.62
CA TRP A 159 -16.56 4.92 15.58
C TRP A 159 -16.19 4.06 14.36
N GLN A 160 -15.18 4.50 13.63
CA GLN A 160 -14.64 3.87 12.44
C GLN A 160 -13.34 3.11 12.76
N ASN A 161 -13.07 1.98 12.12
CA ASN A 161 -11.88 1.18 12.40
C ASN A 161 -10.72 1.65 11.52
N LEU A 162 -9.65 2.14 12.14
CA LEU A 162 -8.51 2.70 11.42
C LEU A 162 -7.84 1.69 10.47
N SER A 163 -7.84 0.39 10.81
CA SER A 163 -7.20 -0.64 9.98
C SER A 163 -7.99 -1.00 8.72
N ASP A 164 -9.30 -0.83 8.75
CA ASP A 164 -10.20 -1.34 7.73
C ASP A 164 -10.47 -0.26 6.67
N ASP A 165 -10.58 0.99 7.13
CA ASP A 165 -11.05 2.09 6.27
C ASP A 165 -9.91 2.88 5.62
N VAL A 166 -8.70 2.85 6.19
CA VAL A 166 -7.63 3.80 5.84
C VAL A 166 -6.56 3.17 4.97
N ILE A 167 -6.24 3.85 3.86
CA ILE A 167 -5.16 3.42 2.97
C ILE A 167 -3.81 3.63 3.67
N SER A 168 -3.05 2.54 3.81
CA SER A 168 -1.74 2.51 4.47
C SER A 168 -0.76 3.49 3.81
N GLY A 169 -0.54 4.63 4.47
CA GLY A 169 0.39 5.65 3.97
C GLY A 169 0.00 7.12 4.15
N ASN A 170 -1.21 7.40 4.63
CA ASN A 170 -1.69 8.77 4.91
C ASN A 170 -1.98 8.96 6.40
N LEU A 171 -1.19 8.33 7.27
CA LEU A 171 -1.39 8.33 8.72
C LEU A 171 -0.31 9.08 9.50
N ASP A 172 0.73 9.55 8.81
CA ASP A 172 1.83 10.33 9.40
C ASP A 172 1.30 11.55 10.16
N MET A 173 0.39 12.32 9.56
CA MET A 173 -0.23 13.47 10.22
C MET A 173 -1.03 13.07 11.48
N LEU A 174 -1.77 11.96 11.40
CA LEU A 174 -2.50 11.44 12.57
C LEU A 174 -1.55 11.03 13.69
N TYR A 175 -0.45 10.40 13.32
CA TYR A 175 0.52 9.90 14.26
C TYR A 175 1.27 11.01 15.00
N ASP A 176 1.66 12.06 14.28
CA ASP A 176 2.25 13.25 14.86
C ASP A 176 1.26 14.01 15.75
N ALA A 177 0.00 14.15 15.31
CA ALA A 177 -1.07 14.79 16.07
C ALA A 177 -1.33 14.10 17.41
N VAL A 178 -1.44 12.77 17.39
CA VAL A 178 -1.66 11.97 18.61
C VAL A 178 -0.47 12.06 19.55
N TYR A 179 0.76 11.98 19.03
CA TYR A 179 1.96 12.14 19.85
C TYR A 179 1.99 13.50 20.55
N ALA A 180 1.79 14.58 19.79
CA ALA A 180 1.86 15.93 20.31
C ALA A 180 0.76 16.20 21.36
N LYS A 181 -0.46 15.67 21.12
CA LYS A 181 -1.56 15.74 22.08
C LYS A 181 -1.24 15.04 23.40
N ILE A 182 -0.68 13.84 23.34
CA ILE A 182 -0.31 13.10 24.57
C ILE A 182 0.83 13.82 25.30
N GLU A 183 1.83 14.34 24.58
CA GLU A 183 2.94 15.09 25.19
C GLU A 183 2.44 16.33 25.93
N GLU A 184 1.46 17.04 25.37
CA GLU A 184 0.76 18.17 26.00
C GLU A 184 0.04 17.73 27.28
N GLU A 185 -0.81 16.70 27.20
CA GLU A 185 -1.56 16.21 28.36
C GLU A 185 -0.68 15.68 29.50
N MET A 186 0.48 15.11 29.18
CA MET A 186 1.45 14.63 30.18
C MET A 186 2.25 15.75 30.87
N LYS A 187 2.26 16.97 30.32
CA LYS A 187 2.92 18.13 30.94
C LYS A 187 2.05 18.84 31.99
N LYS A 188 0.79 18.44 32.14
CA LYS A 188 -0.16 18.93 33.16
C LYS A 188 0.09 18.30 34.52
#